data_AF-A0A1H4N4T8-F1
#
_entry.id   AF-A0A1H4N4T8-F1
#
_cell.length_a   1.000
_cell.length_b   1.000
_cell.length_c   1.000
_cell.angle_alpha   90.00
_cell.angle_beta   90.00
_cell.angle_gamma   90.00
#
_symmetry.space_group_name_H-M   'P 1'
#
loop_
_entity.id
_entity.type
_entity.pdbx_description
1 polymer ?
#
loop_
_entity_poly.entity_id
_entity_poly.type
_entity_poly.pdbx_seq_one_letter_code
_entity_poly.pdbx_strand_id
1 'polypeptide(L)'
;MWRFLLLSVLAFGPATIFDARAAAAQDQSGSFRSPSDNIHCYYDASEGDLWLRCDMAEGKQTYTVPPEDCDLDWGMSFLLGETGPAELTCHGDTVRDPRSAVLGYGSELVIGEIICQSEKTGLTCRNGEGHGFHLAKAGQKMF
;
A
#
# COMPACT_ATOMS: atom_id res chain seq x y z
N MET A 1 41.64 2.86 -73.19
CA MET A 1 40.26 3.12 -72.71
C MET A 1 39.97 2.18 -71.55
N TRP A 2 40.13 2.63 -70.31
CA TRP A 2 39.38 2.17 -69.13
C TRP A 2 39.54 3.24 -68.03
N ARG A 3 38.42 3.88 -67.65
CA ARG A 3 38.29 4.86 -66.56
C ARG A 3 38.13 4.12 -65.23
N PHE A 4 38.92 4.46 -64.21
CA PHE A 4 38.55 4.18 -62.82
C PHE A 4 38.51 5.49 -62.04
N LEU A 5 37.29 5.92 -61.74
CA LEU A 5 36.95 6.93 -60.74
C LEU A 5 37.20 6.31 -59.35
N LEU A 6 37.97 6.99 -58.50
CA LEU A 6 38.07 6.65 -57.08
C LEU A 6 36.85 7.24 -56.35
N LEU A 7 36.01 6.35 -55.83
CA LEU A 7 34.84 6.64 -55.00
C LEU A 7 35.28 6.96 -53.56
N SER A 8 34.71 8.04 -53.04
CA SER A 8 34.68 8.46 -51.65
C SER A 8 33.97 7.40 -50.78
N VAL A 9 34.59 7.02 -49.66
CA VAL A 9 33.95 6.19 -48.63
C VAL A 9 33.70 7.07 -47.40
N LEU A 10 32.45 7.46 -47.18
CA LEU A 10 31.97 8.04 -45.92
C LEU A 10 31.63 6.90 -44.97
N ALA A 11 32.32 6.82 -43.83
CA ALA A 11 32.06 5.85 -42.78
C ALA A 11 30.82 6.28 -41.98
N PHE A 12 29.72 5.55 -42.11
CA PHE A 12 28.55 5.65 -41.23
C PHE A 12 28.73 4.68 -40.05
N GLY A 13 28.94 5.22 -38.85
CA GLY A 13 28.92 4.45 -37.60
C GLY A 13 27.48 4.16 -37.16
N PRO A 14 27.20 3.02 -36.50
CA PRO A 14 25.85 2.66 -36.08
C PRO A 14 25.42 3.51 -34.87
N ALA A 15 24.29 4.22 -35.02
CA ALA A 15 23.62 4.90 -33.91
C ALA A 15 22.89 3.85 -33.05
N THR A 16 23.32 3.67 -31.81
CA THR A 16 22.60 2.86 -30.82
C THR A 16 21.42 3.67 -30.28
N ILE A 17 20.21 3.26 -30.63
CA ILE A 17 18.98 3.82 -30.08
C ILE A 17 18.82 3.27 -28.66
N PHE A 18 19.00 4.12 -27.65
CA PHE A 18 18.60 3.82 -26.28
C PHE A 18 17.08 3.96 -26.19
N ASP A 19 16.38 2.83 -26.18
CA ASP A 19 14.94 2.76 -25.94
C ASP A 19 14.70 3.04 -24.45
N ALA A 20 14.34 4.28 -24.12
CA ALA A 20 13.94 4.65 -22.78
C ALA A 20 12.58 4.00 -22.50
N ARG A 21 12.60 2.83 -21.84
CA ARG A 21 11.38 2.25 -21.28
C ARG A 21 10.81 3.24 -20.26
N ALA A 22 9.67 3.83 -20.58
CA ALA A 22 8.84 4.50 -19.59
C ALA A 22 8.52 3.48 -18.50
N ALA A 23 9.00 3.72 -17.28
CA ALA A 23 8.51 3.02 -16.10
C ALA A 23 7.04 3.42 -15.96
N ALA A 24 6.12 2.45 -16.11
CA ALA A 24 4.74 2.68 -15.72
C ALA A 24 4.76 3.04 -14.23
N ALA A 25 4.23 4.22 -13.87
CA ALA A 25 3.92 4.53 -12.49
C ALA A 25 3.05 3.38 -11.97
N GLN A 26 3.57 2.58 -11.04
CA GLN A 26 2.72 1.68 -10.29
C GLN A 26 1.70 2.55 -9.58
N ASP A 27 0.45 2.11 -9.57
CA ASP A 27 -0.63 2.80 -8.86
C ASP A 27 -0.13 3.14 -7.45
N GLN A 28 0.12 4.43 -7.22
CA GLN A 28 0.73 4.90 -5.98
C GLN A 28 -0.27 4.82 -4.83
N SER A 29 -1.53 4.50 -5.12
CA SER A 29 -2.54 4.25 -4.11
C SER A 29 -3.41 3.06 -4.46
N GLY A 30 -4.25 2.64 -3.53
CA GLY A 30 -5.18 1.55 -3.74
C GLY A 30 -5.96 1.21 -2.49
N SER A 31 -6.91 0.29 -2.63
CA SER A 31 -7.72 -0.17 -1.51
C SER A 31 -8.06 -1.64 -1.60
N PHE A 32 -8.22 -2.27 -0.44
CA PHE A 32 -8.70 -3.62 -0.32
C PHE A 32 -9.60 -3.78 0.90
N ARG A 33 -10.36 -4.86 0.95
CA ARG A 33 -11.21 -5.19 2.09
C ARG A 33 -11.10 -6.66 2.43
N SER A 34 -11.32 -6.96 3.70
CA SER A 34 -11.44 -8.34 4.19
C SER A 34 -12.64 -9.04 3.55
N PRO A 35 -12.64 -10.39 3.45
CA PRO A 35 -13.77 -11.14 2.90
C PRO A 35 -15.06 -11.00 3.71
N SER A 36 -14.94 -10.72 5.02
CA SER A 36 -16.07 -10.46 5.91
C SER A 36 -16.70 -9.07 5.75
N ASP A 37 -16.11 -8.21 4.91
CA ASP A 37 -16.47 -6.81 4.74
C ASP A 37 -16.30 -5.93 6.00
N ASN A 38 -15.76 -6.49 7.09
CA ASN A 38 -15.59 -5.77 8.35
C ASN A 38 -14.41 -4.79 8.34
N ILE A 39 -13.32 -5.14 7.67
CA ILE A 39 -12.07 -4.36 7.65
C ILE A 39 -11.85 -3.88 6.23
N HIS A 40 -11.65 -2.58 6.06
CA HIS A 40 -11.36 -1.94 4.78
C HIS A 40 -10.08 -1.13 4.94
N CYS A 41 -9.21 -1.19 3.94
CA CYS A 41 -7.92 -0.53 3.98
C CYS A 41 -7.68 0.26 2.70
N TYR A 42 -6.99 1.39 2.87
CA TYR A 42 -6.51 2.25 1.79
C TYR A 42 -5.02 2.50 2.02
N TYR A 43 -4.24 2.48 0.95
CA TYR A 43 -2.83 2.82 0.97
C TYR A 43 -2.52 3.86 -0.09
N ASP A 44 -1.52 4.70 0.18
CA ASP A 44 -1.12 5.81 -0.68
C ASP A 44 0.36 6.15 -0.48
N ALA A 45 1.06 6.41 -1.58
CA ALA A 45 2.46 6.81 -1.69
C ALA A 45 2.63 8.01 -2.64
N SER A 46 1.55 8.67 -3.04
CA SER A 46 1.56 9.78 -4.01
C SER A 46 2.29 11.02 -3.49
N GLU A 47 2.32 11.21 -2.17
CA GLU A 47 3.01 12.31 -1.49
C GLU A 47 4.42 11.94 -0.97
N GLY A 48 4.95 10.78 -1.39
CA GLY A 48 6.33 10.35 -1.14
C GLY A 48 6.45 9.16 -0.19
N ASP A 49 5.90 9.26 1.01
CA ASP A 49 5.94 8.18 1.99
C ASP A 49 4.71 7.28 1.86
N LEU A 50 4.93 5.97 1.67
CA LEU A 50 3.84 5.00 1.64
C LEU A 50 3.25 4.82 3.05
N TRP A 51 1.95 4.99 3.15
CA TRP A 51 1.16 4.68 4.34
C TRP A 51 -0.05 3.83 4.00
N LEU A 52 -0.51 3.08 4.99
CA LEU A 52 -1.71 2.26 4.98
C LEU A 52 -2.60 2.69 6.14
N ARG A 53 -3.89 2.90 5.86
CA ARG A 53 -4.94 3.00 6.88
C ARG A 53 -5.89 1.83 6.75
N CYS A 54 -6.29 1.25 7.88
CA CYS A 54 -7.36 0.25 7.95
C CYS A 54 -8.43 0.66 8.95
N ASP A 55 -9.68 0.74 8.49
CA ASP A 55 -10.86 1.00 9.30
C ASP A 55 -11.63 -0.30 9.60
N MET A 56 -12.03 -0.47 10.86
CA MET A 56 -12.92 -1.54 11.30
C MET A 56 -14.36 -1.04 11.41
N ALA A 57 -15.31 -1.76 10.81
CA ALA A 57 -16.74 -1.45 10.91
C ALA A 57 -17.32 -1.83 12.29
N GLU A 58 -16.91 -2.98 12.83
CA GLU A 58 -17.35 -3.48 14.12
C GLU A 58 -16.31 -4.41 14.76
N GLY A 59 -16.41 -4.60 16.08
CA GLY A 59 -15.57 -5.51 16.84
C GLY A 59 -15.38 -5.05 18.28
N LYS A 60 -14.64 -5.84 19.04
CA LYS A 60 -14.18 -5.42 20.37
C LYS A 60 -13.08 -4.38 20.19
N GLN A 61 -13.37 -3.13 20.57
CA GLN A 61 -12.38 -2.06 20.64
C GLN A 61 -11.45 -2.31 21.84
N THR A 62 -10.16 -2.56 21.57
CA THR A 62 -9.13 -2.70 22.61
C THR A 62 -8.64 -1.33 23.06
N TYR A 63 -8.56 -0.37 22.14
CA TYR A 63 -8.01 0.96 22.37
C TYR A 63 -9.13 1.98 22.58
N THR A 64 -9.47 2.23 23.85
CA THR A 64 -10.68 2.97 24.24
C THR A 64 -10.41 4.38 24.78
N VAL A 65 -9.16 4.70 25.09
CA VAL A 65 -8.77 6.01 25.64
C VAL A 65 -8.18 6.84 24.51
N PRO A 66 -8.88 7.87 24.00
CA PRO A 66 -8.33 8.82 23.05
C PRO A 66 -7.33 9.79 23.71
N PRO A 67 -6.44 10.43 22.92
CA PRO A 67 -5.70 11.61 23.33
C PRO A 67 -6.64 12.75 23.77
N GLU A 68 -6.15 13.67 24.61
CA GLU A 68 -6.96 14.79 25.13
C GLU A 68 -7.47 15.74 24.03
N ASP A 69 -6.75 15.83 22.90
CA ASP A 69 -7.05 16.69 21.76
C ASP A 69 -7.85 15.98 20.65
N CYS A 70 -8.33 14.77 20.90
CA CYS A 70 -9.17 14.04 19.96
C CYS A 70 -10.67 14.21 20.26
N ASP A 71 -11.30 15.11 19.51
CA ASP A 71 -12.75 15.38 19.58
C ASP A 71 -13.58 14.60 18.52
N LEU A 72 -12.98 13.60 17.85
CA LEU A 72 -13.59 12.82 16.76
C LEU A 72 -13.57 11.31 17.03
N ASP A 73 -13.81 10.48 16.00
CA ASP A 73 -13.80 9.03 16.13
C ASP A 73 -12.41 8.50 16.47
N TRP A 74 -12.35 7.51 17.35
CA TRP A 74 -11.10 6.93 17.87
C TRP A 74 -11.18 5.41 18.06
N GLY A 75 -10.03 4.75 17.89
CA GLY A 75 -9.83 3.36 18.31
C GLY A 75 -10.29 2.29 17.31
N MET A 76 -10.80 2.70 16.15
CA MET A 76 -11.25 1.79 15.09
C MET A 76 -10.56 2.02 13.74
N SER A 77 -9.59 2.95 13.69
CA SER A 77 -8.80 3.28 12.50
C SER A 77 -7.31 3.24 12.82
N PHE A 78 -6.57 2.45 12.04
CA PHE A 78 -5.18 2.07 12.30
C PHE A 78 -4.30 2.51 11.13
N LEU A 79 -3.20 3.17 11.44
CA LEU A 79 -2.18 3.61 10.49
C LEU A 79 -0.92 2.75 10.58
N LEU A 80 -0.27 2.54 9.44
CA LEU A 80 1.02 1.88 9.34
C LEU A 80 1.81 2.46 8.16
N GLY A 81 3.02 2.95 8.41
CA GLY A 81 3.99 3.29 7.38
C GLY A 81 4.92 2.12 7.07
N GLU A 82 5.81 2.30 6.09
CA GLU A 82 6.85 1.31 5.75
C GLU A 82 7.85 1.07 6.89
N THR A 83 7.99 2.05 7.78
CA THR A 83 8.82 2.00 9.00
C THR A 83 8.05 2.57 10.18
N GLY A 84 8.56 2.39 11.40
CA GLY A 84 7.98 2.91 12.62
C GLY A 84 6.79 2.11 13.16
N PRO A 85 6.28 2.48 14.35
CA PRO A 85 5.17 1.78 14.99
C PRO A 85 3.85 1.99 14.26
N ALA A 86 2.92 1.04 14.43
CA ALA A 86 1.52 1.26 14.08
C ALA A 86 0.88 2.30 15.02
N GLU A 87 -0.05 3.08 14.49
CA GLU A 87 -0.71 4.17 15.22
C GLU A 87 -2.23 4.10 15.08
N LEU A 88 -2.93 4.77 15.99
CA LEU A 88 -4.35 5.07 15.86
C LEU A 88 -4.51 6.50 15.37
N THR A 89 -5.54 6.75 14.57
CA THR A 89 -5.86 8.11 14.12
C THR A 89 -7.15 8.61 14.75
N CYS A 90 -7.16 9.89 15.12
CA CYS A 90 -8.38 10.62 15.44
C CYS A 90 -8.93 11.19 14.13
N HIS A 91 -10.13 10.78 13.72
CA HIS A 91 -10.60 11.05 12.36
C HIS A 91 -12.10 11.33 12.28
N GLY A 92 -12.51 12.07 11.25
CA GLY A 92 -13.92 12.36 10.94
C GLY A 92 -14.40 11.77 9.61
N ASP A 93 -13.54 11.04 8.91
CA ASP A 93 -13.77 10.42 7.60
C ASP A 93 -13.64 8.88 7.67
N THR A 94 -13.73 8.17 6.54
CA THR A 94 -13.50 6.72 6.50
C THR A 94 -12.88 6.27 5.18
N VAL A 95 -12.06 5.22 5.24
CA VAL A 95 -11.51 4.54 4.05
C VAL A 95 -12.36 3.36 3.57
N ARG A 96 -13.51 3.12 4.20
CA ARG A 96 -14.41 2.02 3.84
C ARG A 96 -15.03 2.25 2.46
N ASP A 97 -14.70 1.39 1.50
CA ASP A 97 -15.34 1.35 0.18
C ASP A 97 -15.78 -0.09 -0.16
N PRO A 98 -17.10 -0.38 -0.23
CA PRO A 98 -17.59 -1.71 -0.56
C PRO A 98 -17.19 -2.20 -1.97
N ARG A 99 -16.70 -1.30 -2.84
CA ARG A 99 -16.20 -1.61 -4.17
C ARG A 99 -14.73 -2.01 -4.19
N SER A 100 -14.00 -1.84 -3.09
CA SER A 100 -12.60 -2.25 -2.98
C SER A 100 -12.44 -3.75 -3.25
N ALA A 101 -11.28 -4.11 -3.80
CA ALA A 101 -10.93 -5.49 -4.07
C ALA A 101 -10.92 -6.32 -2.77
N VAL A 102 -11.42 -7.56 -2.84
CA VAL A 102 -11.40 -8.46 -1.68
C VAL A 102 -10.04 -9.14 -1.61
N LEU A 103 -9.33 -8.96 -0.48
CA LEU A 103 -8.17 -9.78 -0.16
C LEU A 103 -8.66 -11.10 0.44
N GLY A 104 -8.64 -12.17 -0.35
CA GLY A 104 -9.17 -13.48 0.05
C GLY A 104 -8.48 -14.06 1.29
N TYR A 105 -9.20 -14.90 2.03
CA TYR A 105 -8.60 -15.64 3.15
C TYR A 105 -7.49 -16.57 2.67
N GLY A 106 -6.38 -16.59 3.40
CA GLY A 106 -5.16 -17.32 3.04
C GLY A 106 -4.29 -16.59 2.03
N SER A 107 -4.67 -15.38 1.60
CA SER A 107 -3.90 -14.55 0.70
C SER A 107 -3.16 -13.45 1.46
N GLU A 108 -2.11 -12.95 0.81
CA GLU A 108 -1.37 -11.77 1.24
C GLU A 108 -1.32 -10.72 0.12
N LEU A 109 -1.21 -9.47 0.53
CA LEU A 109 -0.99 -8.32 -0.33
C LEU A 109 0.30 -7.63 0.14
N VAL A 110 1.20 -7.38 -0.81
CA VAL A 110 2.46 -6.67 -0.59
C VAL A 110 2.31 -5.27 -1.18
N ILE A 111 2.59 -4.25 -0.36
CA ILE A 111 2.47 -2.83 -0.68
C ILE A 111 3.77 -2.18 -0.18
N GLY A 112 4.74 -1.92 -1.07
CA GLY A 112 6.07 -1.51 -0.64
C GLY A 112 6.66 -2.51 0.36
N GLU A 113 7.12 -2.02 1.52
CA GLU A 113 7.58 -2.86 2.64
C GLU A 113 6.47 -3.35 3.59
N ILE A 114 5.21 -3.00 3.33
CA ILE A 114 4.05 -3.43 4.12
C ILE A 114 3.47 -4.73 3.54
N ILE A 115 3.30 -5.73 4.38
CA ILE A 115 2.63 -6.99 4.05
C ILE A 115 1.36 -7.11 4.87
N CYS A 116 0.22 -7.26 4.20
CA CYS A 116 -1.07 -7.54 4.80
C CYS A 116 -1.52 -8.97 4.48
N GLN A 117 -1.74 -9.78 5.52
CA GLN A 117 -2.19 -11.16 5.43
C GLN A 117 -3.64 -11.26 5.92
N SER A 118 -4.52 -11.81 5.08
CA SER A 118 -5.92 -12.03 5.43
C SER A 118 -6.15 -13.47 5.85
N GLU A 119 -6.58 -13.66 7.08
CA GLU A 119 -6.89 -14.98 7.65
C GLU A 119 -8.32 -15.00 8.21
N LYS A 120 -8.86 -16.19 8.44
CA LYS A 120 -10.17 -16.34 9.09
C LYS A 120 -10.19 -15.78 10.52
N THR A 121 -9.01 -15.71 11.14
CA THR A 121 -8.79 -15.17 12.48
C THR A 121 -8.72 -13.65 12.51
N GLY A 122 -8.37 -12.99 11.40
CA GLY A 122 -8.25 -11.54 11.31
C GLY A 122 -7.38 -11.08 10.13
N LEU A 123 -7.17 -9.77 10.05
CA LEU A 123 -6.21 -9.16 9.13
C LEU A 123 -4.97 -8.76 9.91
N THR A 124 -3.79 -9.22 9.46
CA THR A 124 -2.51 -8.79 10.03
C THR A 124 -1.76 -7.97 9.01
N CYS A 125 -1.43 -6.71 9.30
CA CYS A 125 -0.53 -5.91 8.48
C CYS A 125 0.75 -5.62 9.26
N ARG A 126 1.90 -5.72 8.59
CA ARG A 126 3.22 -5.53 9.19
C ARG A 126 4.16 -4.85 8.20
N ASN A 127 5.00 -3.95 8.69
CA ASN A 127 5.99 -3.24 7.89
C ASN A 127 7.39 -3.91 7.92
N GLY A 128 8.36 -3.30 7.22
CA GLY A 128 9.71 -3.85 7.06
C GLY A 128 10.48 -4.02 8.37
N GLU A 129 10.15 -3.22 9.39
CA GLU A 129 10.77 -3.25 10.72
C GLU A 129 10.10 -4.23 11.68
N GLY A 130 8.98 -4.84 11.25
CA GLY A 130 8.25 -5.82 12.03
C GLY A 130 7.12 -5.23 12.89
N HIS A 131 6.89 -3.92 12.83
CA HIS A 131 5.77 -3.25 13.47
C HIS A 131 4.48 -3.45 12.68
N GLY A 132 3.34 -3.38 13.36
CA GLY A 132 2.07 -3.56 12.69
C GLY A 132 0.89 -3.74 13.61
N PHE A 133 -0.16 -4.33 13.06
CA PHE A 133 -1.39 -4.62 13.78
C PHE A 133 -2.06 -5.92 13.31
N HIS A 134 -2.82 -6.52 14.23
CA HIS A 134 -3.78 -7.57 13.97
C HIS A 134 -5.18 -7.09 14.35
N LEU A 135 -6.11 -7.18 13.41
CA LEU A 135 -7.48 -6.70 13.54
C LEU A 135 -8.47 -7.84 13.34
N ALA A 136 -9.36 -8.03 14.31
CA ALA A 136 -10.41 -9.03 14.27
C ALA A 136 -11.62 -8.58 15.08
N LYS A 137 -12.81 -9.14 14.81
CA LYS A 137 -14.00 -8.87 15.63
C LYS A 137 -13.78 -9.16 17.13
N ALA A 138 -12.92 -10.13 17.45
CA ALA A 138 -12.59 -10.50 18.82
C ALA A 138 -11.69 -9.48 19.55
N GLY A 139 -11.00 -8.61 18.83
CA GLY A 139 -10.09 -7.62 19.40
C GLY A 139 -9.06 -7.11 18.42
N GLN A 140 -8.38 -6.04 18.83
CA GLN A 140 -7.29 -5.39 18.11
C GLN A 140 -5.98 -5.54 18.89
N LYS A 141 -4.86 -5.64 18.18
CA LYS A 141 -3.52 -5.65 18.77
C LYS A 141 -2.50 -5.01 17.82
N MET A 142 -1.84 -3.95 18.27
CA MET A 142 -0.62 -3.39 17.65
C MET A 142 0.62 -4.08 18.24
N PHE A 143 1.69 -4.17 17.45
CA PHE A 143 2.97 -4.77 17.83
C PHE A 143 4.15 -4.09 17.13
#